data_AF-A0A2G1W7W2-F1
#
_entry.id   AF-A0A2G1W7W2-F1
#
_cell.length_a   1.000
_cell.length_b   1.000
_cell.length_c   1.000
_cell.angle_alpha   90.00
_cell.angle_beta   90.00
_cell.angle_gamma   90.00
#
_symmetry.space_group_name_H-M   'P 1'
#
loop_
_entity.id
_entity.type
_entity.pdbx_description
1 polymer ?
#
loop_
_entity_poly.entity_id
_entity_poly.type
_entity_poly.pdbx_seq_one_letter_code
_entity_poly.pdbx_strand_id
1 'polypeptide(L)'
;MAITVREKEHWKERIIRKIDQAIEAICAAENPNFLEKIRKEANDQALESLGIAHLVKEIKSLGTQRETLDIERRNILKQVLAKIQGVDVESLTKNVHSFGDYEIQAAVNRRAALMETELLAGNEIGKRILKLREEKEELLDTVWLATSPKQVKQLWQTVSEVLKQEPTDLQREAMGIEPLDELNEK
;
A
#
# COMPACT_ATOMS: atom_id res chain seq x y z
N MET A 1 -14.94 66.97 32.69
CA MET A 1 -13.91 65.91 32.67
C MET A 1 -14.17 65.02 31.48
N ALA A 2 -13.17 64.83 30.62
CA ALA A 2 -13.31 64.01 29.41
C ALA A 2 -13.14 62.53 29.80
N ILE A 3 -14.09 61.69 29.36
CA ILE A 3 -14.04 60.24 29.53
C ILE A 3 -12.74 59.71 28.92
N THR A 4 -12.00 58.92 29.69
CA THR A 4 -10.73 58.34 29.24
C THR A 4 -10.98 57.34 28.10
N VAL A 5 -9.94 57.08 27.30
CA VAL A 5 -10.03 56.12 26.17
C VAL A 5 -10.50 54.73 26.65
N ARG A 6 -10.00 54.29 27.81
CA ARG A 6 -10.40 53.04 28.47
C ARG A 6 -11.89 52.97 28.80
N GLU A 7 -12.44 54.07 29.34
CA GLU A 7 -13.86 54.13 29.65
C GLU A 7 -14.72 54.13 28.38
N LYS A 8 -14.25 54.75 27.30
CA LYS A 8 -14.91 54.70 25.99
C LYS A 8 -14.92 53.28 25.40
N GLU A 9 -13.81 52.55 25.50
CA GLU A 9 -13.74 51.14 25.08
C GLU A 9 -14.69 50.26 25.90
N HIS A 10 -14.72 50.46 27.22
CA HIS A 10 -15.65 49.73 28.09
C HIS A 10 -17.13 49.99 27.73
N TRP A 11 -17.49 51.24 27.46
CA TRP A 11 -18.84 51.58 27.00
C TRP A 11 -19.15 50.99 25.62
N LYS A 12 -18.18 50.99 24.68
CA LYS A 12 -18.33 50.36 23.36
C LYS A 12 -18.64 48.87 23.50
N GLU A 13 -17.90 48.12 24.31
CA GLU A 13 -18.14 46.69 24.52
C GLU A 13 -19.52 46.42 25.14
N ARG A 14 -19.94 47.23 26.12
CA ARG A 14 -21.27 47.08 26.74
C ARG A 14 -22.39 47.37 25.76
N ILE A 15 -22.23 48.37 24.90
CA ILE A 15 -23.20 48.71 23.87
C ILE A 15 -23.27 47.57 22.83
N ILE A 16 -22.14 47.04 22.38
CA ILE A 16 -22.09 45.88 21.47
C ILE A 16 -22.87 44.70 22.06
N ARG A 17 -22.61 44.32 23.31
CA ARG A 17 -23.34 43.21 23.96
C ARG A 17 -24.84 43.44 24.04
N LYS A 18 -25.28 44.68 24.32
CA LYS A 18 -26.71 45.03 24.33
C LYS A 18 -27.34 44.94 22.94
N ILE A 19 -26.61 45.32 21.91
CA ILE A 19 -27.05 45.21 20.51
C ILE A 19 -27.15 43.73 20.14
N ASP A 20 -26.15 42.91 20.45
CA ASP A 20 -26.15 41.48 20.17
C ASP A 20 -27.33 40.77 20.85
N GLN A 21 -27.58 41.06 22.13
CA GLN A 21 -28.74 40.54 22.86
C GLN A 21 -30.08 40.94 22.24
N ALA A 22 -30.18 42.17 21.73
CA ALA A 22 -31.39 42.63 21.04
C ALA A 22 -31.58 41.91 19.70
N ILE A 23 -30.50 41.71 18.93
CA ILE A 23 -30.52 40.95 17.68
C ILE A 23 -30.92 39.50 17.93
N GLU A 24 -30.35 38.86 18.96
CA GLU A 24 -30.70 37.49 19.37
C GLU A 24 -32.16 37.39 19.79
N ALA A 25 -32.68 38.34 20.58
CA ALA A 25 -34.08 38.35 21.00
C ALA A 25 -35.04 38.48 19.81
N ILE A 26 -34.71 39.34 18.83
CA ILE A 26 -35.49 39.49 17.59
C ILE A 26 -35.47 38.19 16.79
N CYS A 27 -34.29 37.59 16.59
CA CYS A 27 -34.16 36.33 15.87
C CYS A 27 -34.89 35.19 16.59
N ALA A 28 -34.80 35.08 17.91
CA ALA A 28 -35.48 34.06 18.69
C ALA A 28 -37.01 34.19 18.66
N ALA A 29 -37.53 35.42 18.62
CA ALA A 29 -38.97 35.69 18.60
C ALA A 29 -39.61 35.45 17.22
N GLU A 30 -38.92 35.82 16.14
CA GLU A 30 -39.50 35.74 14.79
C GLU A 30 -39.10 34.46 14.05
N ASN A 31 -37.81 34.09 14.03
CA ASN A 31 -37.31 32.89 13.36
C ASN A 31 -35.87 32.56 13.82
N PRO A 32 -35.68 31.52 14.65
CA PRO A 32 -34.39 31.19 15.26
C PRO A 32 -33.24 30.98 14.27
N ASN A 33 -33.54 30.53 13.04
CA ASN A 33 -32.55 30.23 12.01
C ASN A 33 -32.48 31.33 10.93
N PHE A 34 -33.04 32.51 11.17
CA PHE A 34 -33.10 33.58 10.17
C PHE A 34 -31.71 34.01 9.69
N LEU A 35 -30.79 34.29 10.61
CA LEU A 35 -29.43 34.71 10.26
C LEU A 35 -28.65 33.62 9.49
N GLU A 36 -28.86 32.34 9.82
CA GLU A 36 -28.24 31.23 9.08
C GLU A 36 -28.80 31.12 7.65
N LYS A 37 -30.12 31.28 7.49
CA LYS A 37 -30.76 31.30 6.16
C LYS A 37 -30.23 32.45 5.32
N ILE A 38 -30.18 33.68 5.85
CA ILE A 38 -29.66 34.85 5.15
C ILE A 38 -28.18 34.67 4.78
N ARG A 39 -27.35 34.10 5.67
CA ARG A 39 -25.96 33.79 5.34
C ARG A 39 -25.83 32.79 4.20
N LYS A 40 -26.68 31.74 4.21
CA LYS A 40 -26.69 30.74 3.14
C LYS A 40 -27.13 31.36 1.81
N GLU A 41 -28.19 32.14 1.81
CA GLU A 41 -28.69 32.86 0.63
C GLU A 41 -27.66 33.85 0.08
N ALA A 42 -27.01 34.64 0.95
CA ALA A 42 -25.95 35.55 0.55
C ALA A 42 -24.75 34.81 -0.07
N ASN A 43 -24.39 33.65 0.47
CA ASN A 43 -23.34 32.80 -0.09
C ASN A 43 -23.75 32.22 -1.45
N ASP A 44 -24.98 31.74 -1.59
CA ASP A 44 -25.49 31.21 -2.87
C ASP A 44 -25.53 32.32 -3.94
N GLN A 45 -25.99 33.53 -3.59
CA GLN A 45 -25.95 34.70 -4.47
C GLN A 45 -24.51 35.12 -4.82
N ALA A 46 -23.57 35.04 -3.88
CA ALA A 46 -22.16 35.31 -4.16
C ALA A 46 -21.61 34.30 -5.18
N LEU A 47 -21.91 33.01 -5.03
CA LEU A 47 -21.52 31.97 -5.99
C LEU A 47 -22.13 32.19 -7.37
N GLU A 48 -23.38 32.64 -7.44
CA GLU A 48 -24.07 32.97 -8.69
C GLU A 48 -23.47 34.22 -9.36
N SER A 49 -23.25 35.30 -8.60
CA SER A 49 -22.66 36.54 -9.12
C SER A 49 -21.23 36.36 -9.67
N LEU A 50 -20.47 35.44 -9.08
CA LEU A 50 -19.14 35.06 -9.55
C LEU A 50 -19.19 34.07 -10.74
N GLY A 51 -20.36 33.53 -11.09
CA GLY A 51 -20.53 32.54 -12.17
C GLY A 51 -19.99 31.15 -11.84
N ILE A 52 -19.57 30.89 -10.60
CA ILE A 52 -18.92 29.64 -10.17
C ILE A 52 -19.85 28.65 -9.48
N ALA A 53 -21.13 29.00 -9.29
CA ALA A 53 -22.11 28.14 -8.62
C ALA A 53 -22.17 26.71 -9.19
N HIS A 54 -22.13 26.58 -10.52
CA HIS A 54 -22.14 25.28 -11.19
C HIS A 54 -20.87 24.45 -10.88
N LEU A 55 -19.68 25.07 -10.91
CA LEU A 55 -18.41 24.41 -10.59
C LEU A 55 -18.35 23.95 -9.14
N VAL A 56 -18.79 24.78 -8.19
CA VAL A 56 -18.83 24.41 -6.77
C VAL A 56 -19.81 23.26 -6.53
N LYS A 57 -20.94 23.24 -7.23
CA LYS A 57 -21.89 22.13 -7.19
C LYS A 57 -21.28 20.85 -7.76
N GLU A 58 -20.55 20.96 -8.87
CA GLU A 58 -19.84 19.84 -9.49
C GLU A 58 -18.76 19.26 -8.56
N ILE A 59 -17.93 20.12 -7.96
CA ILE A 59 -16.92 19.71 -6.96
C ILE A 59 -17.57 18.94 -5.80
N LYS A 60 -18.70 19.42 -5.27
CA LYS A 60 -19.42 18.72 -4.21
C LYS A 60 -19.91 17.35 -4.68
N SER A 61 -20.47 17.27 -5.89
CA SER A 61 -20.95 15.99 -6.46
C SER A 61 -19.82 14.98 -6.70
N LEU A 62 -18.67 15.45 -7.17
CA LEU A 62 -17.47 14.62 -7.32
C LEU A 62 -16.94 14.15 -5.96
N GLY A 63 -17.03 15.00 -4.93
CA GLY A 63 -16.72 14.64 -3.56
C GLY A 63 -17.59 13.49 -3.04
N THR A 64 -18.91 13.56 -3.23
CA THR A 64 -19.83 12.50 -2.79
C THR A 64 -19.65 11.21 -3.59
N GLN A 65 -19.38 11.32 -4.90
CA GLN A 65 -19.08 10.15 -5.75
C GLN A 65 -17.80 9.46 -5.29
N ARG A 66 -16.75 10.23 -5.02
CA ARG A 66 -15.49 9.70 -4.51
C ARG A 66 -15.66 8.98 -3.18
N GLU A 67 -16.41 9.56 -2.24
CA GLU A 67 -16.67 8.92 -0.95
C GLU A 67 -17.42 7.59 -1.11
N THR A 68 -18.41 7.56 -2.01
CA THR A 68 -19.15 6.32 -2.35
C THR A 68 -18.22 5.26 -2.94
N LEU A 69 -17.40 5.63 -3.92
CA LEU A 69 -16.43 4.72 -4.54
C LEU A 69 -15.37 4.25 -3.54
N ASP A 70 -14.95 5.09 -2.60
CA ASP A 70 -14.02 4.71 -1.53
C ASP A 70 -14.67 3.71 -0.57
N ILE A 71 -15.96 3.81 -0.27
CA ILE A 71 -16.71 2.78 0.50
C ILE A 71 -16.76 1.46 -0.28
N GLU A 72 -17.10 1.51 -1.57
CA GLU A 72 -17.18 0.31 -2.41
C GLU A 72 -15.82 -0.38 -2.56
N ARG A 73 -14.77 0.39 -2.84
CA ARG A 73 -13.39 -0.10 -2.94
C ARG A 73 -12.99 -0.83 -1.66
N ARG A 74 -13.29 -0.26 -0.48
CA ARG A 74 -13.01 -0.91 0.81
C ARG A 74 -13.69 -2.27 0.95
N ASN A 75 -14.96 -2.34 0.58
CA ASN A 75 -15.74 -3.56 0.67
C ASN A 75 -15.18 -4.64 -0.26
N ILE A 76 -14.81 -4.26 -1.48
CA ILE A 76 -14.16 -5.17 -2.44
C ILE A 76 -12.81 -5.66 -1.90
N LEU A 77 -11.97 -4.75 -1.39
CA LEU A 77 -10.67 -5.13 -0.82
C LEU A 77 -10.81 -6.14 0.32
N LYS A 78 -11.79 -5.93 1.21
CA LYS A 78 -12.12 -6.90 2.28
C LYS A 78 -12.48 -8.27 1.70
N GLN A 79 -13.34 -8.31 0.69
CA GLN A 79 -13.73 -9.57 0.04
C GLN A 79 -12.55 -10.28 -0.63
N VAL A 80 -11.66 -9.53 -1.29
CA VAL A 80 -10.47 -10.10 -1.92
C VAL A 80 -9.52 -10.68 -0.87
N LEU A 81 -9.24 -9.95 0.21
CA LEU A 81 -8.38 -10.44 1.28
C LEU A 81 -8.95 -11.68 1.97
N ALA A 82 -10.26 -11.70 2.23
CA ALA A 82 -10.95 -12.86 2.79
C ALA A 82 -10.74 -14.11 1.91
N LYS A 83 -10.87 -13.95 0.58
CA LYS A 83 -10.61 -15.04 -0.37
C LYS A 83 -9.16 -15.49 -0.38
N ILE A 84 -8.20 -14.57 -0.31
CA ILE A 84 -6.77 -14.89 -0.29
C ILE A 84 -6.37 -15.62 0.99
N GLN A 85 -6.91 -15.18 2.13
CA GLN A 85 -6.61 -15.76 3.44
C GLN A 85 -7.45 -17.02 3.75
N GLY A 86 -8.51 -17.29 2.97
CA GLY A 86 -9.40 -18.42 3.19
C GLY A 86 -10.30 -18.26 4.43
N VAL A 87 -10.58 -17.02 4.83
CA VAL A 87 -11.38 -16.68 6.01
C VAL A 87 -12.67 -15.98 5.61
N ASP A 88 -13.64 -15.92 6.53
CA ASP A 88 -14.86 -15.15 6.29
C ASP A 88 -14.61 -13.64 6.36
N VAL A 89 -15.38 -12.87 5.59
CA VAL A 89 -15.22 -11.41 5.48
C VAL A 89 -15.41 -10.71 6.83
N GLU A 90 -16.27 -11.24 7.70
CA GLU A 90 -16.55 -10.66 9.02
C GLU A 90 -15.41 -10.89 10.03
N SER A 91 -14.58 -11.90 9.80
CA SER A 91 -13.44 -12.23 10.67
C SER A 91 -12.23 -11.30 10.48
N LEU A 92 -12.24 -10.45 9.44
CA LEU A 92 -11.19 -9.49 9.14
C LEU A 92 -11.26 -8.29 10.09
N THR A 93 -10.52 -8.39 11.21
CA THR A 93 -10.43 -7.35 12.25
C THR A 93 -9.41 -6.24 11.94
N LYS A 94 -8.52 -6.45 10.96
CA LYS A 94 -7.44 -5.51 10.63
C LYS A 94 -7.94 -4.31 9.82
N ASN A 95 -7.30 -3.15 10.02
CA ASN A 95 -7.46 -1.98 9.16
C ASN A 95 -6.98 -2.30 7.74
N VAL A 96 -7.90 -2.76 6.90
CA VAL A 96 -7.67 -3.20 5.51
C VAL A 96 -7.05 -2.13 4.60
N HIS A 97 -7.09 -0.84 4.99
CA HIS A 97 -6.65 0.27 4.12
C HIS A 97 -5.15 0.36 3.89
N SER A 98 -4.33 0.17 4.92
CA SER A 98 -2.90 0.49 4.80
C SER A 98 -2.07 -0.64 4.20
N PHE A 99 -2.56 -1.88 4.27
CA PHE A 99 -1.77 -3.06 3.89
C PHE A 99 -2.47 -4.01 2.91
N GLY A 100 -3.76 -3.77 2.59
CA GLY A 100 -4.52 -4.69 1.74
C GLY A 100 -3.96 -4.83 0.32
N ASP A 101 -3.62 -3.72 -0.34
CA ASP A 101 -3.11 -3.75 -1.71
C ASP A 101 -1.77 -4.49 -1.81
N TYR A 102 -0.90 -4.31 -0.81
CA TYR A 102 0.39 -5.01 -0.75
C TYR A 102 0.21 -6.52 -0.55
N GLU A 103 -0.69 -6.92 0.34
CA GLU A 103 -0.97 -8.33 0.61
C GLU A 103 -1.57 -9.04 -0.61
N ILE A 104 -2.49 -8.37 -1.31
CA ILE A 104 -3.06 -8.85 -2.57
C ILE A 104 -1.95 -9.05 -3.60
N GLN A 105 -1.10 -8.03 -3.82
CA GLN A 105 -0.02 -8.11 -4.80
C GLN A 105 0.98 -9.22 -4.44
N ALA A 106 1.33 -9.36 -3.17
CA ALA A 106 2.23 -10.42 -2.71
C ALA A 106 1.64 -11.82 -2.91
N ALA A 107 0.33 -12.00 -2.69
CA ALA A 107 -0.34 -13.27 -2.97
C ALA A 107 -0.39 -13.59 -4.47
N VAL A 108 -0.72 -12.59 -5.30
CA VAL A 108 -0.73 -12.75 -6.77
C VAL A 108 0.66 -13.08 -7.29
N ASN A 109 1.70 -12.36 -6.85
CA ASN A 109 3.07 -12.60 -7.30
C ASN A 109 3.54 -14.02 -6.95
N ARG A 110 3.28 -14.48 -5.71
CA ARG A 110 3.62 -15.86 -5.30
C ARG A 110 2.91 -16.89 -6.16
N ARG A 111 1.61 -16.71 -6.42
CA ARG A 111 0.84 -17.63 -7.24
C ARG A 111 1.28 -17.61 -8.70
N ALA A 112 1.56 -16.42 -9.24
CA ALA A 112 2.03 -16.23 -10.61
C ALA A 112 3.39 -16.90 -10.82
N ALA A 113 4.32 -16.80 -9.87
CA ALA A 113 5.63 -17.45 -9.97
C ALA A 113 5.53 -18.98 -10.08
N LEU A 114 4.64 -19.61 -9.28
CA LEU A 114 4.38 -21.04 -9.39
C LEU A 114 3.80 -21.40 -10.76
N MET A 115 2.82 -20.62 -11.22
CA MET A 115 2.14 -20.86 -12.49
C MET A 115 3.07 -20.64 -13.69
N GLU A 116 3.99 -19.67 -13.60
CA GLU A 116 5.05 -19.47 -14.59
C GLU A 116 5.92 -20.72 -14.72
N THR A 117 6.36 -21.29 -13.61
CA THR A 117 7.15 -22.54 -13.61
C THR A 117 6.37 -23.69 -14.24
N GLU A 118 5.09 -23.86 -13.92
CA GLU A 118 4.23 -24.88 -14.54
C GLU A 118 4.09 -24.68 -16.05
N LEU A 119 3.87 -23.43 -16.50
CA LEU A 119 3.76 -23.09 -17.91
C LEU A 119 5.07 -23.32 -18.67
N LEU A 120 6.22 -23.02 -18.06
CA LEU A 120 7.53 -23.30 -18.62
C LEU A 120 7.80 -24.81 -18.73
N ALA A 121 7.36 -25.61 -17.75
CA ALA A 121 7.52 -27.07 -17.80
C ALA A 121 6.75 -27.72 -18.96
N GLY A 122 5.68 -27.07 -19.44
CA GLY A 122 4.83 -27.55 -20.54
C GLY A 122 5.45 -27.46 -21.94
N ASN A 123 6.61 -26.79 -22.11
CA ASN A 123 7.25 -26.68 -23.43
C ASN A 123 8.78 -26.89 -23.37
N GLU A 124 9.37 -27.30 -24.49
CA GLU A 124 10.79 -27.66 -24.54
C GLU A 124 11.74 -26.47 -24.28
N ILE A 125 11.38 -25.27 -24.74
CA ILE A 125 12.15 -24.05 -24.47
C ILE A 125 12.12 -23.73 -22.97
N GLY A 126 10.95 -23.84 -22.34
CA GLY A 126 10.76 -23.56 -20.93
C GLY A 126 11.45 -24.58 -20.04
N LYS A 127 11.46 -25.88 -20.38
CA LYS A 127 12.30 -26.87 -19.70
C LYS A 127 13.78 -26.49 -19.72
N ARG A 128 14.29 -26.01 -20.86
CA ARG A 128 15.68 -25.53 -20.96
C ARG A 128 15.91 -24.30 -20.07
N ILE A 129 14.94 -23.38 -20.01
CA ILE A 129 15.01 -22.20 -19.12
C ILE A 129 15.00 -22.64 -17.65
N LEU A 130 14.15 -23.59 -17.27
CA LEU A 130 14.07 -24.10 -15.90
C LEU A 130 15.38 -24.75 -15.47
N LYS A 131 15.98 -25.57 -16.35
CA LYS A 131 17.31 -26.15 -16.10
C LYS A 131 18.37 -25.07 -15.89
N LEU A 132 18.40 -24.03 -16.72
CA LEU A 132 19.34 -22.90 -16.53
C LEU A 132 19.07 -22.09 -15.25
N ARG A 133 17.81 -22.02 -14.79
CA ARG A 133 17.47 -21.37 -13.51
C ARG A 133 18.00 -22.18 -12.33
N GLU A 134 17.86 -23.50 -12.37
CA GLU A 134 18.43 -24.43 -11.38
C GLU A 134 19.96 -24.31 -11.32
N GLU A 135 20.65 -24.37 -12.46
CA GLU A 135 22.11 -24.18 -12.53
C GLU A 135 22.55 -22.81 -11.99
N LYS A 136 21.72 -21.78 -12.14
CA LYS A 136 21.99 -20.44 -11.61
C LYS A 136 21.86 -20.38 -10.07
N GLU A 137 20.87 -21.08 -9.51
CA GLU A 137 20.68 -21.16 -8.05
C GLU A 137 21.84 -21.91 -7.39
N GLU A 138 22.31 -22.97 -8.05
CA GLU A 138 23.42 -23.82 -7.61
C GLU A 138 24.82 -23.29 -7.99
N LEU A 139 24.89 -22.08 -8.56
CA LEU A 139 26.13 -21.54 -9.12
C LEU A 139 27.19 -21.29 -8.05
N LEU A 140 26.79 -20.84 -6.86
CA LEU A 140 27.72 -20.60 -5.76
C LEU A 140 28.38 -21.91 -5.31
N ASP A 141 27.58 -22.94 -5.11
CA ASP A 141 28.04 -24.27 -4.70
C ASP A 141 28.92 -24.89 -5.78
N THR A 142 28.56 -24.69 -7.06
CA THR A 142 29.38 -25.07 -8.21
C THR A 142 30.76 -24.42 -8.18
N VAL A 143 30.84 -23.11 -7.96
CA VAL A 143 32.12 -22.39 -7.87
C VAL A 143 32.93 -22.87 -6.68
N TRP A 144 32.29 -23.08 -5.53
CA TRP A 144 32.96 -23.54 -4.33
C TRP A 144 33.52 -24.95 -4.53
N LEU A 145 32.73 -25.86 -5.10
CA LEU A 145 33.17 -27.20 -5.49
C LEU A 145 34.36 -27.12 -6.44
N ALA A 146 34.31 -26.31 -7.50
CA ALA A 146 35.41 -26.20 -8.46
C ALA A 146 36.76 -25.89 -7.77
N THR A 147 36.74 -25.00 -6.78
CA THR A 147 37.93 -24.56 -6.03
C THR A 147 38.27 -25.39 -4.78
N SER A 148 37.42 -26.35 -4.43
CA SER A 148 37.56 -27.11 -3.18
C SER A 148 38.59 -28.24 -3.27
N PRO A 149 39.27 -28.59 -2.16
CA PRO A 149 40.14 -29.77 -2.08
C PRO A 149 39.40 -31.08 -2.37
N LYS A 150 40.14 -32.11 -2.80
CA LYS A 150 39.57 -33.43 -3.17
C LYS A 150 38.73 -34.06 -2.05
N GLN A 151 39.13 -33.88 -0.80
CA GLN A 151 38.44 -34.41 0.38
C GLN A 151 37.05 -33.79 0.56
N VAL A 152 36.91 -32.49 0.28
CA VAL A 152 35.63 -31.78 0.37
C VAL A 152 34.70 -32.22 -0.76
N LYS A 153 35.23 -32.40 -1.99
CA LYS A 153 34.47 -32.95 -3.12
C LYS A 153 33.93 -34.36 -2.82
N GLN A 154 34.76 -35.23 -2.25
CA GLN A 154 34.37 -36.59 -1.86
C GLN A 154 33.31 -36.61 -0.76
N LEU A 155 33.46 -35.74 0.25
CA LEU A 155 32.46 -35.59 1.30
C LEU A 155 31.12 -35.12 0.71
N TRP A 156 31.16 -34.10 -0.14
CA TRP A 156 29.97 -33.59 -0.81
C TRP A 156 29.26 -34.70 -1.62
N GLN A 157 30.00 -35.45 -2.42
CA GLN A 157 29.43 -36.58 -3.17
C GLN A 157 28.78 -37.63 -2.25
N THR A 158 29.45 -37.99 -1.16
CA THR A 158 28.91 -38.94 -0.18
C THR A 158 27.62 -38.43 0.45
N VAL A 159 27.56 -37.14 0.79
CA VAL A 159 26.36 -36.50 1.34
C VAL A 159 25.23 -36.48 0.31
N SER A 160 25.51 -36.10 -0.94
CA SER A 160 24.52 -36.09 -2.02
C SER A 160 23.94 -37.49 -2.28
N GLU A 161 24.77 -38.54 -2.24
CA GLU A 161 24.31 -39.94 -2.34
C GLU A 161 23.39 -40.35 -1.18
N VAL A 162 23.73 -39.96 0.06
CA VAL A 162 22.89 -40.21 1.24
C VAL A 162 21.55 -39.47 1.14
N LEU A 163 21.56 -38.24 0.62
CA LEU A 163 20.37 -37.42 0.42
C LEU A 163 19.60 -37.77 -0.86
N LYS A 164 20.12 -38.67 -1.70
CA LYS A 164 19.57 -39.04 -3.01
C LYS A 164 19.37 -37.83 -3.93
N GLN A 165 20.30 -36.88 -3.88
CA GLN A 165 20.32 -35.70 -4.73
C GLN A 165 21.27 -35.94 -5.90
N GLU A 166 20.78 -35.71 -7.12
CA GLU A 166 21.64 -35.75 -8.30
C GLU A 166 22.34 -34.39 -8.46
N PRO A 167 23.67 -34.36 -8.64
CA PRO A 167 24.39 -33.12 -8.93
C PRO A 167 23.92 -32.53 -10.25
N THR A 168 23.85 -31.19 -10.32
CA THR A 168 23.60 -30.49 -11.58
C THR A 168 24.73 -30.74 -12.58
N ASP A 169 24.52 -30.37 -13.85
CA ASP A 169 25.54 -30.62 -14.87
C ASP A 169 26.81 -29.82 -14.59
N LEU A 170 26.69 -28.57 -14.14
CA LEU A 170 27.86 -27.75 -13.80
C LEU A 170 28.56 -28.24 -12.53
N GLN A 171 27.83 -28.72 -11.52
CA GLN A 171 28.45 -29.31 -10.32
C GLN A 171 29.24 -30.58 -10.65
N ARG A 172 28.72 -31.40 -11.58
CA ARG A 172 29.41 -32.60 -12.07
C ARG A 172 30.73 -32.24 -12.76
N GLU A 173 30.73 -31.21 -13.60
CA GLU A 173 31.95 -30.69 -14.22
C GLU A 173 32.93 -30.10 -13.18
N ALA A 174 32.42 -29.34 -12.22
CA ALA A 174 33.23 -28.71 -11.16
C ALA A 174 33.96 -29.73 -10.26
N MET A 175 33.33 -30.86 -9.95
CA MET A 175 33.97 -31.94 -9.22
C MET A 175 35.16 -32.55 -9.98
N GLY A 176 35.13 -32.54 -11.31
CA GLY A 176 36.21 -33.03 -12.18
C GLY A 176 37.41 -32.09 -12.30
N ILE A 177 37.29 -30.83 -11.87
CA ILE A 177 38.41 -29.86 -11.90
C ILE A 177 39.46 -30.26 -10.85
N GLU A 178 40.72 -30.37 -11.26
CA GLU A 178 41.79 -30.60 -10.29
C GLU A 178 41.99 -29.36 -9.40
N PRO A 179 42.02 -29.50 -8.07
CA PRO A 179 42.33 -28.37 -7.20
C PRO A 179 43.72 -27.88 -7.55
N LEU A 180 43.92 -26.56 -7.55
CA LEU A 180 45.26 -25.99 -7.65
C LEU A 180 46.05 -26.53 -6.45
N ASP A 181 47.09 -27.33 -6.72
CA ASP A 181 48.07 -27.70 -5.70
C ASP A 181 48.50 -26.40 -5.02
N GLU A 182 48.35 -26.34 -3.70
CA GLU A 182 48.92 -25.25 -2.92
C GLU A 182 50.39 -25.15 -3.34
N LEU A 183 50.71 -24.09 -4.09
CA LEU A 183 52.08 -23.65 -4.22
C LEU A 183 52.55 -23.46 -2.78
N ASN A 184 53.33 -24.44 -2.33
CA ASN A 184 54.16 -24.34 -1.14
C ASN A 184 54.99 -23.06 -1.29
N GLU A 185 54.43 -21.93 -0.86
CA GLU A 185 55.20 -20.74 -0.54
C GLU A 185 56.04 -21.11 0.69
N LYS A 186 57.32 -21.37 0.42
CA LYS A 186 58.40 -21.34 1.40
C LYS A 186 58.59 -19.93 1.93
#